data_AF-A0A6A3CHF5-F1
#
_entry.id   AF-A0A6A3CHF5-F1
#
_cell.length_a   1.000
_cell.length_b   1.000
_cell.length_c   1.000
_cell.angle_alpha   90.00
_cell.angle_beta   90.00
_cell.angle_gamma   90.00
#
_symmetry.space_group_name_H-M   'P 1'
#
loop_
_entity.id
_entity.type
_entity.pdbx_description
1 polymer ?
#
loop_
_entity_poly.entity_id
_entity_poly.type
_entity_poly.pdbx_seq_one_letter_code
_entity_poly.pdbx_strand_id
1 'polypeptide(L)'
;MSVRRLECSNNAEKVSNVVPEKEGSKSWVKRRKLAVFVSGGGSNFRSINQACIEGSVNGDVVVLVTNKHACGGAQYARDKGIPVILFPKRKDELNGLSSGDLVKVLREFEVDFILLAGYLKLIPPELIQAYPRSIFNIHPSLLPAFGGEGYYGMEVHKAVIASGARYSGATIHFVDEHYDTGRILAQKAVPVLANDTAEELAARVLREEHKLYVKVTAALCEDRIVWREDGVPLIRSKENPEEYY
;
A
#
# COMPACT_ATOMS: atom_id res chain seq x y z
N MET A 1 -25.99 61.97 39.87
CA MET A 1 -25.30 60.86 40.56
C MET A 1 -23.82 60.99 40.29
N SER A 2 -23.07 61.16 41.36
CA SER A 2 -21.63 61.44 41.39
C SER A 2 -20.84 60.15 41.23
N VAL A 3 -19.80 60.13 40.40
CA VAL A 3 -18.69 59.19 40.58
C VAL A 3 -17.40 60.00 40.64
N ARG A 4 -16.90 60.12 41.88
CA ARG A 4 -15.61 60.72 42.23
C ARG A 4 -14.48 59.75 41.87
N ARG A 5 -13.36 60.32 41.41
CA ARG A 5 -12.03 59.68 41.45
C ARG A 5 -11.64 59.32 42.88
N LEU A 6 -10.96 58.21 43.05
CA LEU A 6 -10.03 57.93 44.15
C LEU A 6 -8.77 57.28 43.57
N GLU A 7 -7.64 57.69 44.11
CA GLU A 7 -6.29 57.58 43.58
C GLU A 7 -5.59 56.25 43.91
N CYS A 8 -4.46 56.05 43.23
CA CYS A 8 -3.51 54.94 43.37
C CYS A 8 -2.96 54.77 44.80
N SER A 9 -2.63 53.53 45.15
CA SER A 9 -1.42 53.24 45.91
C SER A 9 -0.79 51.94 45.41
N ASN A 10 0.51 52.05 45.08
CA ASN A 10 1.38 50.93 44.76
C ASN A 10 1.55 50.03 45.98
N ASN A 11 1.58 48.71 45.77
CA ASN A 11 2.66 47.94 46.39
C ASN A 11 3.04 46.77 45.48
N ALA A 12 4.33 46.73 45.17
CA ALA A 12 4.96 45.69 44.41
C ALA A 12 5.22 44.48 45.31
N GLU A 13 4.99 43.28 44.78
CA GLU A 13 5.84 42.13 45.09
C GLU A 13 5.83 41.17 43.90
N LYS A 14 7.03 40.97 43.37
CA LYS A 14 7.39 40.08 42.26
C LYS A 14 7.70 38.69 42.84
N VAL A 15 7.90 37.73 41.91
CA VAL A 15 8.48 36.37 42.05
C VAL A 15 7.35 35.30 42.08
N SER A 16 7.25 34.32 41.19
CA SER A 16 8.23 33.65 40.32
C SER A 16 7.55 32.87 39.17
N ASN A 17 8.22 32.90 38.01
CA ASN A 17 8.39 31.82 37.03
C ASN A 17 7.16 31.03 36.57
N VAL A 18 6.47 31.57 35.56
CA VAL A 18 5.79 30.73 34.57
C VAL A 18 6.77 30.55 33.41
N VAL A 19 7.34 29.35 33.31
CA VAL A 19 8.07 28.91 32.12
C VAL A 19 7.05 28.82 30.99
N PRO A 20 7.23 29.48 29.83
CA PRO A 20 6.34 29.23 28.71
C PRO A 20 6.62 27.81 28.23
N GLU A 21 5.64 26.92 28.41
CA GLU A 21 5.63 25.63 27.73
C GLU A 21 5.78 25.93 26.24
N LYS A 22 6.87 25.43 25.64
CA LYS A 22 7.05 25.44 24.21
C LYS A 22 5.92 24.60 23.63
N GLU A 23 4.94 25.25 23.01
CA GLU A 23 4.02 24.59 22.07
C GLU A 23 4.87 23.95 20.98
N GLY A 24 5.14 22.66 21.16
CA GLY A 24 5.71 21.81 20.13
C GLY A 24 4.75 21.84 18.95
N SER A 25 5.20 22.42 17.84
CA SER A 25 4.56 22.30 16.53
C SER A 25 4.28 20.81 16.26
N LYS A 26 3.04 20.37 16.52
CA LYS A 26 2.56 19.09 16.01
C LYS A 26 2.40 19.27 14.50
N SER A 27 3.46 18.95 13.75
CA SER A 27 3.33 18.76 12.31
C SER A 27 2.34 17.62 12.11
N TRP A 28 1.13 17.92 11.67
CA TRP A 28 0.16 16.91 11.27
C TRP A 28 0.70 16.27 9.98
N VAL A 29 1.40 15.15 10.11
CA VAL A 29 1.86 14.41 8.93
C VAL A 29 0.61 13.92 8.20
N LYS A 30 0.36 14.43 7.00
CA LYS A 30 -0.80 14.05 6.18
C LYS A 30 -0.74 12.54 5.94
N ARG A 31 -1.80 11.83 6.31
CA ARG A 31 -1.96 10.39 6.02
C ARG A 31 -2.35 10.22 4.56
N ARG A 32 -1.70 9.27 3.87
CA ARG A 32 -2.03 8.93 2.47
C ARG A 32 -3.29 8.09 2.36
N LYS A 33 -4.04 8.26 1.27
CA LYS A 33 -5.27 7.52 0.96
C LYS A 33 -4.93 6.34 0.05
N LEU A 34 -5.21 5.13 0.51
CA LEU A 34 -4.85 3.90 -0.18
C LEU A 34 -6.11 3.20 -0.72
N ALA A 35 -6.08 2.80 -1.98
CA ALA A 35 -7.02 1.83 -2.52
C ALA A 35 -6.34 0.47 -2.63
N VAL A 36 -7.00 -0.60 -2.15
CA VAL A 36 -6.44 -1.96 -2.23
C VAL A 36 -7.31 -2.82 -3.15
N PHE A 37 -6.69 -3.52 -4.08
CA PHE A 37 -7.38 -4.36 -5.06
C PHE A 37 -7.14 -5.84 -4.76
N VAL A 38 -8.20 -6.65 -4.73
CA VAL A 38 -8.12 -8.08 -4.37
C VAL A 38 -9.04 -8.95 -5.22
N SER A 39 -8.70 -10.24 -5.37
CA SER A 39 -9.58 -11.24 -5.97
C SER A 39 -9.83 -12.47 -5.09
N GLY A 40 -9.26 -12.49 -3.88
CA GLY A 40 -9.23 -13.67 -3.00
C GLY A 40 -9.35 -13.34 -1.51
N GLY A 41 -8.61 -14.07 -0.67
CA GLY A 41 -8.69 -13.94 0.80
C GLY A 41 -8.19 -12.61 1.37
N GLY A 42 -7.36 -11.88 0.61
CA GLY A 42 -6.87 -10.55 0.97
C GLY A 42 -5.88 -10.53 2.14
N SER A 43 -5.00 -11.52 2.26
CA SER A 43 -4.03 -11.57 3.38
C SER A 43 -3.04 -10.40 3.34
N ASN A 44 -2.49 -10.04 2.17
CA ASN A 44 -1.68 -8.83 1.99
C ASN A 44 -2.46 -7.56 2.36
N PHE A 45 -3.71 -7.43 1.92
CA PHE A 45 -4.61 -6.33 2.30
C PHE A 45 -4.76 -6.23 3.83
N ARG A 46 -5.01 -7.34 4.52
CA ARG A 46 -5.14 -7.36 5.98
C ARG A 46 -3.86 -6.89 6.68
N SER A 47 -2.69 -7.33 6.20
CA SER A 47 -1.40 -6.91 6.74
C SER A 47 -1.17 -5.41 6.57
N ILE A 48 -1.47 -4.86 5.39
CA ILE A 48 -1.39 -3.41 5.12
C ILE A 48 -2.37 -2.64 6.02
N ASN A 49 -3.64 -3.05 6.06
CA ASN A 49 -4.66 -2.37 6.86
C ASN A 49 -4.33 -2.39 8.37
N GLN A 50 -3.81 -3.51 8.87
CA GLN A 50 -3.37 -3.61 10.26
C GLN A 50 -2.20 -2.65 10.55
N ALA A 51 -1.22 -2.57 9.65
CA ALA A 51 -0.10 -1.64 9.78
C ALA A 51 -0.53 -0.16 9.74
N CYS A 52 -1.56 0.17 8.94
CA CYS A 52 -2.19 1.49 8.93
C CYS A 52 -2.83 1.84 10.28
N ILE A 53 -3.54 0.89 10.90
CA ILE A 53 -4.21 1.04 12.20
C ILE A 53 -3.17 1.19 13.33
N GLU A 54 -2.10 0.42 13.28
CA GLU A 54 -1.01 0.45 14.27
C GLU A 54 -0.10 1.68 14.12
N GLY A 55 -0.22 2.41 13.01
CA GLY A 55 0.57 3.62 12.74
C GLY A 55 1.96 3.36 12.18
N SER A 56 2.32 2.11 11.87
CA SER A 56 3.59 1.79 11.19
C SER A 56 3.56 2.15 9.70
N VAL A 57 2.36 2.28 9.13
CA VAL A 57 2.13 2.89 7.81
C VAL A 57 1.33 4.19 8.01
N ASN A 58 1.88 5.31 7.53
CA ASN A 58 1.21 6.62 7.62
C ASN A 58 0.18 6.84 6.51
N GLY A 59 -0.78 5.92 6.39
CA GLY A 59 -1.85 5.96 5.39
C GLY A 59 -3.08 5.19 5.84
N ASP A 60 -4.20 5.40 5.15
CA ASP A 60 -5.49 4.80 5.44
C ASP A 60 -6.01 4.05 4.21
N VAL A 61 -6.44 2.80 4.38
CA VAL A 61 -7.16 2.09 3.33
C VAL A 61 -8.59 2.62 3.28
N VAL A 62 -8.89 3.43 2.27
CA VAL A 62 -10.18 4.13 2.17
C VAL A 62 -11.19 3.43 1.28
N VAL A 63 -10.72 2.51 0.44
CA VAL A 63 -11.59 1.72 -0.43
C VAL A 63 -10.92 0.40 -0.82
N LEU A 64 -11.72 -0.67 -0.84
CA LEU A 64 -11.32 -1.95 -1.42
C LEU A 64 -12.00 -2.14 -2.78
N VAL A 65 -11.24 -2.54 -3.79
CA VAL A 65 -11.77 -2.90 -5.10
C VAL A 65 -11.61 -4.41 -5.32
N THR A 66 -12.63 -5.06 -5.83
CA THR A 66 -12.60 -6.51 -6.09
C THR A 66 -13.31 -6.85 -7.39
N ASN A 67 -12.91 -7.92 -8.05
CA ASN A 67 -13.65 -8.52 -9.16
C ASN A 67 -14.60 -9.65 -8.72
N LYS A 68 -14.65 -9.94 -7.41
CA LYS A 68 -15.51 -10.97 -6.80
C LYS A 68 -16.20 -10.39 -5.56
N HIS A 69 -17.52 -10.27 -5.62
CA HIS A 69 -18.32 -9.64 -4.57
C HIS A 69 -18.19 -10.34 -3.19
N ALA A 70 -18.10 -11.67 -3.20
CA ALA A 70 -18.08 -12.50 -1.98
C ALA A 70 -16.68 -13.05 -1.62
N CYS A 71 -15.59 -12.40 -2.05
CA CYS A 71 -14.25 -12.86 -1.66
C CYS A 71 -13.93 -12.53 -0.19
N GLY A 72 -13.00 -13.28 0.42
CA GLY A 72 -12.62 -13.08 1.81
C GLY A 72 -12.06 -11.69 2.12
N GLY A 73 -11.39 -11.06 1.15
CA GLY A 73 -10.95 -9.67 1.29
C GLY A 73 -12.12 -8.68 1.37
N ALA A 74 -13.14 -8.86 0.54
CA ALA A 74 -14.35 -8.03 0.55
C ALA A 74 -15.14 -8.18 1.86
N GLN A 75 -15.24 -9.40 2.40
CA GLN A 75 -15.87 -9.60 3.71
C GLN A 75 -15.13 -8.82 4.80
N TYR A 76 -13.81 -8.95 4.88
CA TYR A 76 -13.02 -8.23 5.88
C TYR A 76 -13.12 -6.72 5.75
N ALA A 77 -13.13 -6.18 4.52
CA ALA A 77 -13.32 -4.74 4.32
C ALA A 77 -14.67 -4.26 4.89
N ARG A 78 -15.76 -4.99 4.61
CA ARG A 78 -17.09 -4.67 5.19
C ARG A 78 -17.08 -4.74 6.72
N ASP A 79 -16.45 -5.77 7.30
CA ASP A 79 -16.34 -5.93 8.75
C ASP A 79 -15.55 -4.78 9.42
N LYS A 80 -14.66 -4.12 8.65
CA LYS A 80 -13.88 -2.95 9.08
C LYS A 80 -14.49 -1.61 8.66
N GLY A 81 -15.67 -1.61 8.03
CA GLY A 81 -16.32 -0.39 7.54
C GLY A 81 -15.62 0.26 6.34
N ILE A 82 -14.77 -0.48 5.62
CA ILE A 82 -14.11 0.00 4.41
C ILE A 82 -15.05 -0.25 3.21
N PRO A 83 -15.41 0.79 2.44
CA PRO A 83 -16.23 0.65 1.23
C PRO A 83 -15.65 -0.36 0.24
N VAL A 84 -16.52 -1.16 -0.37
CA VAL A 84 -16.15 -2.18 -1.35
C VAL A 84 -16.76 -1.84 -2.71
N ILE A 85 -15.90 -1.74 -3.73
CA ILE A 85 -16.28 -1.50 -5.12
C ILE A 85 -16.07 -2.77 -5.93
N LEU A 86 -17.03 -3.08 -6.80
CA LEU A 86 -16.92 -4.18 -7.75
C LEU A 86 -16.37 -3.67 -9.09
N PHE A 87 -15.30 -4.28 -9.58
CA PHE A 87 -14.66 -3.94 -10.85
C PHE A 87 -13.91 -5.16 -11.42
N PRO A 88 -14.01 -5.43 -12.74
CA PRO A 88 -14.72 -4.65 -13.76
C PRO A 88 -16.21 -4.99 -13.87
N LYS A 89 -16.97 -4.12 -14.54
CA LYS A 89 -18.29 -4.45 -15.08
C LYS A 89 -18.18 -5.64 -16.04
N ARG A 90 -19.00 -6.65 -15.85
CA ARG A 90 -19.07 -7.81 -16.75
C ARG A 90 -20.50 -8.05 -17.21
N LYS A 91 -20.68 -8.86 -18.26
CA LYS A 91 -22.00 -9.22 -18.78
C LYS A 91 -22.87 -9.93 -17.73
N ASP A 92 -22.24 -10.76 -16.91
CA ASP A 92 -22.83 -11.53 -15.80
C ASP A 92 -22.91 -10.72 -14.49
N GLU A 93 -22.23 -9.58 -14.41
CA GLU A 93 -22.07 -8.80 -13.18
C GLU A 93 -22.22 -7.30 -13.50
N LEU A 94 -23.49 -6.88 -13.59
CA LEU A 94 -23.88 -5.54 -14.02
C LEU A 94 -23.56 -4.45 -12.99
N ASN A 95 -23.35 -4.83 -11.73
CA ASN A 95 -23.03 -3.92 -10.63
C ASN A 95 -21.56 -3.47 -10.63
N GLY A 96 -20.72 -4.07 -11.47
CA GLY A 96 -19.34 -3.64 -11.62
C GLY A 96 -19.23 -2.26 -12.31
N LEU A 97 -18.19 -1.50 -11.97
CA LEU A 97 -17.91 -0.22 -12.61
C LEU A 97 -17.18 -0.39 -13.95
N SER A 98 -17.38 0.57 -14.85
CA SER A 98 -16.49 0.77 -16.00
C SER A 98 -15.13 1.31 -15.53
N SER A 99 -14.08 1.22 -16.36
CA SER A 99 -12.76 1.79 -16.03
C SER A 99 -12.86 3.29 -15.73
N GLY A 100 -13.60 4.04 -16.56
CA GLY A 100 -13.77 5.49 -16.38
C GLY A 100 -14.54 5.87 -15.11
N ASP A 101 -15.58 5.11 -14.76
CA ASP A 101 -16.33 5.36 -13.52
C ASP A 101 -15.52 4.96 -12.28
N LEU A 102 -14.72 3.89 -12.36
CA LEU A 102 -13.79 3.55 -11.30
C LEU A 102 -12.78 4.69 -11.06
N VAL A 103 -12.21 5.28 -12.12
CA VAL A 103 -11.31 6.44 -11.96
C VAL A 103 -11.98 7.61 -11.26
N LYS A 104 -13.24 7.94 -11.62
CA LYS A 104 -13.99 9.02 -10.95
C LYS A 104 -14.14 8.73 -9.46
N VAL A 105 -14.60 7.53 -9.12
CA VAL A 105 -14.81 7.14 -7.71
C VAL A 105 -13.49 7.14 -6.93
N LEU A 106 -12.40 6.60 -7.47
CA LEU A 106 -11.09 6.62 -6.78
C LEU A 106 -10.57 8.05 -6.55
N ARG A 107 -10.89 9.00 -7.44
CA ARG A 107 -10.59 10.43 -7.24
C ARG A 107 -11.47 11.07 -6.16
N GLU A 108 -12.75 10.71 -6.07
CA GLU A 108 -13.64 11.14 -4.99
C GLU A 108 -13.16 10.65 -3.61
N PHE A 109 -12.56 9.46 -3.56
CA PHE A 109 -11.87 8.94 -2.37
C PHE A 109 -10.48 9.58 -2.13
N GLU A 110 -10.04 10.51 -2.99
CA GLU A 110 -8.74 11.17 -2.95
C GLU A 110 -7.56 10.18 -2.89
N VAL A 111 -7.68 9.03 -3.56
CA VAL A 111 -6.66 7.97 -3.50
C VAL A 111 -5.30 8.50 -4.00
N ASP A 112 -4.25 8.32 -3.19
CA ASP A 112 -2.86 8.61 -3.56
C ASP A 112 -2.21 7.40 -4.27
N PHE A 113 -2.46 6.19 -3.74
CA PHE A 113 -1.83 4.95 -4.21
C PHE A 113 -2.83 3.80 -4.34
N ILE A 114 -2.67 3.01 -5.40
CA ILE A 114 -3.41 1.77 -5.66
C ILE A 114 -2.47 0.59 -5.43
N LEU A 115 -2.86 -0.31 -4.54
CA LEU A 115 -2.07 -1.49 -4.14
C LEU A 115 -2.80 -2.76 -4.58
N LEU A 116 -2.30 -3.43 -5.60
CA LEU A 116 -2.80 -4.74 -6.04
C LEU A 116 -2.26 -5.81 -5.11
N ALA A 117 -3.16 -6.47 -4.38
CA ALA A 117 -2.85 -7.46 -3.34
C ALA A 117 -3.51 -8.81 -3.70
N GLY A 118 -3.06 -9.39 -4.82
CA GLY A 118 -3.66 -10.58 -5.41
C GLY A 118 -4.91 -10.27 -6.24
N TYR A 119 -4.86 -9.19 -7.03
CA TYR A 119 -5.88 -8.86 -8.02
C TYR A 119 -5.57 -9.56 -9.35
N LEU A 120 -6.53 -10.31 -9.88
CA LEU A 120 -6.32 -11.26 -10.99
C LEU A 120 -6.85 -10.75 -12.34
N LYS A 121 -6.95 -9.43 -12.52
CA LYS A 121 -7.36 -8.82 -13.80
C LYS A 121 -6.34 -7.77 -14.19
N LEU A 122 -6.07 -7.70 -15.50
CA LEU A 122 -5.25 -6.65 -16.07
C LEU A 122 -5.83 -5.28 -15.71
N ILE A 123 -4.96 -4.36 -15.32
CA ILE A 123 -5.35 -2.98 -15.06
C ILE A 123 -5.54 -2.27 -16.40
N PRO A 124 -6.68 -1.60 -16.60
CA PRO A 124 -6.96 -0.95 -17.88
C PRO A 124 -6.12 0.33 -18.05
N PRO A 125 -5.80 0.74 -19.30
CA PRO A 125 -5.00 1.94 -19.57
C PRO A 125 -5.54 3.22 -18.91
N GLU A 126 -6.86 3.36 -18.78
CA GLU A 126 -7.47 4.52 -18.15
C GLU A 126 -7.05 4.68 -16.68
N LEU A 127 -6.88 3.58 -15.95
CA LEU A 127 -6.38 3.63 -14.56
C LEU A 127 -4.89 3.99 -14.54
N ILE A 128 -4.08 3.39 -15.41
CA ILE A 128 -2.64 3.62 -15.49
C ILE A 128 -2.35 5.10 -15.81
N GLN A 129 -3.11 5.67 -16.76
CA GLN A 129 -3.00 7.08 -17.13
C GLN A 129 -3.49 8.02 -16.02
N ALA A 130 -4.53 7.64 -15.27
CA ALA A 130 -5.06 8.45 -14.17
C ALA A 130 -4.19 8.41 -12.91
N TYR A 131 -3.40 7.34 -12.72
CA TYR A 131 -2.54 7.11 -11.55
C TYR A 131 -1.08 6.84 -11.97
N PRO A 132 -0.42 7.80 -12.64
CA PRO A 132 0.93 7.61 -13.14
C PRO A 132 1.90 7.37 -11.97
N ARG A 133 2.62 6.24 -12.01
CA ARG A 133 3.55 5.82 -10.94
C ARG A 133 2.90 5.69 -9.55
N SER A 134 1.59 5.44 -9.50
CA SER A 134 0.84 5.30 -8.26
C SER A 134 0.13 3.95 -8.12
N ILE A 135 0.40 3.00 -9.03
CA ILE A 135 -0.16 1.65 -8.99
C ILE A 135 0.96 0.64 -8.78
N PHE A 136 0.83 -0.19 -7.75
CA PHE A 136 1.83 -1.18 -7.35
C PHE A 136 1.20 -2.57 -7.29
N ASN A 137 1.94 -3.57 -7.72
CA ASN A 137 1.56 -4.97 -7.57
C ASN A 137 2.61 -5.73 -6.78
N ILE A 138 2.16 -6.72 -6.01
CA ILE A 138 3.03 -7.73 -5.43
C ILE A 138 2.85 -9.05 -6.19
N HIS A 139 3.96 -9.60 -6.66
CA HIS A 139 4.01 -10.83 -7.43
C HIS A 139 4.83 -11.90 -6.69
N PRO A 140 4.34 -13.15 -6.58
CA PRO A 140 4.94 -14.22 -5.77
C PRO A 140 6.16 -14.92 -6.41
N SER A 141 7.01 -14.16 -7.12
CA SER A 141 8.31 -14.64 -7.63
C SER A 141 9.38 -13.54 -7.62
N LEU A 142 10.59 -13.89 -8.02
CA LEU A 142 11.66 -12.93 -8.33
C LEU A 142 11.58 -12.55 -9.81
N LEU A 143 10.78 -11.52 -10.13
CA LEU A 143 10.65 -11.01 -11.50
C LEU A 143 12.03 -10.64 -12.09
N PRO A 144 12.22 -10.83 -13.42
CA PRO A 144 11.21 -11.22 -14.42
C PRO A 144 10.88 -12.72 -14.47
N ALA A 145 11.52 -13.56 -13.63
CA ALA A 145 11.26 -15.00 -13.66
C ALA A 145 9.85 -15.31 -13.14
N PHE A 146 9.15 -16.23 -13.81
CA PHE A 146 7.80 -16.68 -13.43
C PHE A 146 6.78 -15.54 -13.27
N GLY A 147 6.92 -14.48 -14.08
CA GLY A 147 5.94 -13.40 -14.21
C GLY A 147 5.22 -13.44 -15.56
N GLY A 148 4.17 -12.65 -15.69
CA GLY A 148 3.39 -12.53 -16.92
C GLY A 148 2.13 -13.38 -16.91
N GLU A 149 1.48 -13.47 -18.07
CA GLU A 149 0.21 -14.17 -18.20
C GLU A 149 0.33 -15.66 -17.81
N GLY A 150 -0.64 -16.15 -17.02
CA GLY A 150 -0.68 -17.52 -16.53
C GLY A 150 0.10 -17.78 -15.24
N TYR A 151 1.00 -16.86 -14.84
CA TYR A 151 1.72 -16.95 -13.58
C TYR A 151 0.99 -16.20 -12.47
N TYR A 152 -0.01 -16.80 -11.85
CA TYR A 152 -0.67 -16.22 -10.68
C TYR A 152 -1.00 -17.27 -9.63
N GLY A 153 -1.04 -16.86 -8.37
CA GLY A 153 -1.38 -17.75 -7.25
C GLY A 153 -0.49 -18.99 -7.21
N MET A 154 -1.12 -20.17 -7.11
CA MET A 154 -0.38 -21.43 -6.96
C MET A 154 0.42 -21.82 -8.21
N GLU A 155 0.03 -21.34 -9.40
CA GLU A 155 0.72 -21.71 -10.65
C GLU A 155 2.17 -21.20 -10.68
N VAL A 156 2.44 -20.07 -10.00
CA VAL A 156 3.81 -19.55 -9.84
C VAL A 156 4.67 -20.52 -9.04
N HIS A 157 4.19 -20.95 -7.87
CA HIS A 157 4.96 -21.82 -6.98
C HIS A 157 5.16 -23.21 -7.59
N LYS A 158 4.15 -23.78 -8.27
CA LYS A 158 4.29 -25.02 -9.04
C LYS A 158 5.37 -24.91 -10.11
N ALA A 159 5.38 -23.81 -10.87
CA ALA A 159 6.38 -23.59 -11.91
C ALA A 159 7.80 -23.42 -11.34
N VAL A 160 7.94 -22.74 -10.21
CA VAL A 160 9.22 -22.61 -9.50
C VAL A 160 9.75 -23.98 -9.08
N ILE A 161 8.92 -24.81 -8.43
CA ILE A 161 9.30 -26.18 -8.03
C ILE A 161 9.69 -27.01 -9.25
N ALA A 162 8.86 -27.01 -10.30
CA ALA A 162 9.11 -27.77 -11.52
C ALA A 162 10.39 -27.34 -12.25
N SER A 163 10.78 -26.07 -12.16
CA SER A 163 12.01 -25.56 -12.78
C SER A 163 13.30 -26.01 -12.10
N GLY A 164 13.23 -26.48 -10.84
CA GLY A 164 14.41 -26.78 -10.03
C GLY A 164 15.14 -25.57 -9.45
N ALA A 165 14.56 -24.36 -9.55
CA ALA A 165 15.12 -23.15 -8.94
C ALA A 165 15.38 -23.33 -7.44
N ARG A 166 16.48 -22.74 -6.94
CA ARG A 166 16.88 -22.80 -5.52
C ARG A 166 16.45 -21.57 -4.71
N TYR A 167 15.96 -20.56 -5.41
CA TYR A 167 15.41 -19.35 -4.82
C TYR A 167 14.11 -18.98 -5.51
N SER A 168 13.17 -18.51 -4.70
CA SER A 168 11.96 -17.81 -5.12
C SER A 168 11.87 -16.52 -4.34
N GLY A 169 10.72 -15.85 -4.33
CA GLY A 169 10.56 -14.65 -3.53
C GLY A 169 9.27 -13.92 -3.83
N ALA A 170 9.23 -12.67 -3.37
CA ALA A 170 8.20 -11.72 -3.72
C ALA A 170 8.85 -10.52 -4.41
N THR A 171 8.16 -9.95 -5.40
CA THR A 171 8.54 -8.72 -6.07
C THR A 171 7.42 -7.71 -5.97
N ILE A 172 7.73 -6.49 -5.54
CA ILE A 172 6.85 -5.33 -5.69
C ILE A 172 7.34 -4.49 -6.86
N HIS A 173 6.44 -4.17 -7.77
CA HIS A 173 6.76 -3.41 -8.97
C HIS A 173 5.64 -2.42 -9.29
N PHE A 174 6.00 -1.39 -10.06
CA PHE A 174 5.01 -0.51 -10.67
C PHE A 174 4.19 -1.29 -11.70
N VAL A 175 2.90 -0.98 -11.79
CA VAL A 175 2.02 -1.58 -12.80
C VAL A 175 2.08 -0.75 -14.09
N ASP A 176 2.16 -1.45 -15.23
CA ASP A 176 2.00 -0.90 -16.57
C ASP A 176 0.89 -1.67 -17.32
N GLU A 177 0.80 -1.50 -18.64
CA GLU A 177 -0.24 -2.11 -19.47
C GLU A 177 -0.08 -3.63 -19.67
N HIS A 178 1.03 -4.21 -19.22
CA HIS A 178 1.31 -5.64 -19.34
C HIS A 178 1.49 -6.29 -17.97
N TYR A 179 1.29 -7.61 -17.91
CA TYR A 179 1.47 -8.35 -16.66
C TYR A 179 2.94 -8.40 -16.27
N ASP A 180 3.23 -7.90 -15.06
CA ASP A 180 4.50 -8.08 -14.35
C ASP A 180 5.76 -7.56 -15.06
N THR A 181 5.63 -6.59 -15.98
CA THR A 181 6.77 -5.99 -16.70
C THR A 181 7.24 -4.65 -16.16
N GLY A 182 6.42 -4.01 -15.32
CA GLY A 182 6.75 -2.68 -14.82
C GLY A 182 7.97 -2.67 -13.91
N ARG A 183 8.52 -1.48 -13.67
CA ARG A 183 9.79 -1.31 -12.96
C ARG A 183 9.71 -1.94 -11.56
N ILE A 184 10.67 -2.81 -11.26
CA ILE A 184 10.82 -3.43 -9.94
C ILE A 184 11.19 -2.36 -8.93
N LEU A 185 10.48 -2.31 -7.81
CA LEU A 185 10.75 -1.41 -6.70
C LEU A 185 11.42 -2.12 -5.53
N ALA A 186 11.01 -3.35 -5.22
CA ALA A 186 11.62 -4.11 -4.13
C ALA A 186 11.46 -5.62 -4.35
N GLN A 187 12.41 -6.40 -3.85
CA GLN A 187 12.35 -7.86 -3.87
C GLN A 187 12.74 -8.45 -2.53
N LYS A 188 12.20 -9.63 -2.24
CA LYS A 188 12.62 -10.44 -1.11
C LYS A 188 12.76 -11.89 -1.53
N ALA A 189 13.99 -12.39 -1.52
CA ALA A 189 14.28 -13.78 -1.84
C ALA A 189 13.98 -14.73 -0.66
N VAL A 190 13.52 -15.93 -0.97
CA VAL A 190 13.38 -17.06 -0.05
C VAL A 190 14.01 -18.31 -0.67
N PRO A 191 14.63 -19.20 0.13
CA PRO A 191 15.14 -20.45 -0.38
C PRO A 191 13.99 -21.40 -0.77
N VAL A 192 14.22 -22.17 -1.82
CA VAL A 192 13.43 -23.35 -2.17
C VAL A 192 14.16 -24.57 -1.61
N LEU A 193 13.54 -25.25 -0.66
CA LEU A 193 14.12 -26.41 0.01
C LEU A 193 14.00 -27.66 -0.87
N ALA A 194 14.90 -28.62 -0.66
CA ALA A 194 15.01 -29.81 -1.50
C ALA A 194 13.70 -30.62 -1.59
N ASN A 195 12.88 -30.60 -0.54
CA ASN A 195 11.64 -31.37 -0.43
C ASN A 195 10.39 -30.49 -0.37
N ASP A 196 10.49 -29.21 -0.74
CA ASP A 196 9.34 -28.31 -0.73
C ASP A 196 8.25 -28.82 -1.69
N THR A 197 7.02 -28.82 -1.19
CA THR A 197 5.81 -28.74 -2.02
C THR A 197 5.56 -27.31 -2.48
N ALA A 198 4.72 -27.13 -3.50
CA ALA A 198 4.35 -25.79 -3.97
C ALA A 198 3.63 -24.98 -2.86
N GLU A 199 2.83 -25.65 -2.03
CA GLU A 199 2.10 -25.08 -0.91
C GLU A 199 3.04 -24.59 0.21
N GLU A 200 4.08 -25.35 0.53
CA GLU A 200 5.09 -24.97 1.53
C GLU A 200 5.91 -23.77 1.06
N LEU A 201 6.30 -23.77 -0.22
CA LEU A 201 6.96 -22.62 -0.84
C LEU A 201 6.03 -21.40 -0.85
N ALA A 202 4.76 -21.57 -1.23
CA ALA A 202 3.76 -20.50 -1.23
C ALA A 202 3.60 -19.87 0.15
N ALA A 203 3.48 -20.69 1.20
CA ALA A 203 3.37 -20.21 2.58
C ALA A 203 4.63 -19.45 3.01
N ARG A 204 5.81 -19.86 2.55
CA ARG A 204 7.08 -19.15 2.84
C ARG A 204 7.16 -17.81 2.12
N VAL A 205 6.82 -17.77 0.84
CA VAL A 205 6.77 -16.54 0.03
C VAL A 205 5.75 -15.56 0.62
N LEU A 206 4.54 -16.03 0.95
CA LEU A 206 3.46 -15.19 1.49
C LEU A 206 3.84 -14.46 2.80
N ARG A 207 4.64 -15.10 3.66
CA ARG A 207 5.16 -14.43 4.87
C ARG A 207 6.07 -13.26 4.54
N GLU A 208 6.89 -13.39 3.51
CA GLU A 208 7.76 -12.30 3.06
C GLU A 208 7.00 -11.25 2.25
N GLU A 209 5.95 -11.64 1.51
CA GLU A 209 5.03 -10.70 0.88
C GLU A 209 4.42 -9.72 1.89
N HIS A 210 3.88 -10.24 2.99
CA HIS A 210 3.23 -9.41 4.02
C HIS A 210 4.19 -8.35 4.57
N LYS A 211 5.43 -8.75 4.88
CA LYS A 211 6.46 -7.84 5.40
C LYS A 211 6.90 -6.84 4.35
N LEU A 212 7.17 -7.32 3.13
CA LEU A 212 7.67 -6.49 2.04
C LEU A 212 6.63 -5.43 1.65
N TYR A 213 5.36 -5.82 1.52
CA TYR A 213 4.31 -4.90 1.11
C TYR A 213 4.03 -3.83 2.16
N VAL A 214 4.02 -4.19 3.44
CA VAL A 214 3.93 -3.21 4.53
C VAL A 214 5.11 -2.24 4.50
N LYS A 215 6.35 -2.74 4.36
CA LYS A 215 7.56 -1.90 4.29
C LYS A 215 7.52 -0.92 3.12
N VAL A 216 7.14 -1.39 1.93
CA VAL A 216 7.04 -0.54 0.73
C VAL A 216 5.90 0.46 0.86
N THR A 217 4.75 0.05 1.39
CA THR A 217 3.62 0.96 1.62
C THR A 217 3.98 2.08 2.60
N ALA A 218 4.73 1.76 3.67
CA ALA A 218 5.26 2.78 4.58
C ALA A 218 6.18 3.77 3.85
N ALA A 219 7.12 3.27 3.03
CA ALA A 219 8.01 4.12 2.24
C ALA A 219 7.27 5.02 1.25
N LEU A 220 6.22 4.51 0.60
CA LEU A 220 5.33 5.29 -0.25
C LEU A 220 4.65 6.41 0.53
N CYS A 221 4.11 6.11 1.71
CA CYS A 221 3.42 7.09 2.55
C CYS A 221 4.35 8.14 3.17
N GLU A 222 5.64 7.85 3.24
CA GLU A 222 6.70 8.72 3.77
C GLU A 222 7.47 9.45 2.66
N ASP A 223 7.01 9.38 1.40
CA ASP A 223 7.64 10.02 0.23
C ASP A 223 9.12 9.62 0.03
N ARG A 224 9.46 8.36 0.34
CA ARG A 224 10.83 7.83 0.26
C ARG A 224 11.18 7.15 -1.07
N ILE A 225 10.29 7.18 -2.05
CA ILE A 225 10.59 6.62 -3.38
C ILE A 225 11.31 7.68 -4.21
N VAL A 226 12.54 7.38 -4.61
CA VAL A 226 13.35 8.24 -5.47
C VAL A 226 13.63 7.55 -6.80
N TRP A 227 14.00 8.33 -7.80
CA TRP A 227 14.31 7.83 -9.13
C TRP A 227 15.74 8.19 -9.48
N ARG A 228 16.49 7.19 -9.96
CA ARG A 228 17.76 7.43 -10.64
C ARG A 228 17.52 8.08 -12.00
N GLU A 229 18.57 8.69 -12.57
CA GLU A 229 18.52 9.32 -13.89
C GLU A 229 18.12 8.34 -15.01
N ASP A 230 18.48 7.07 -14.87
CA ASP A 230 18.13 5.99 -15.82
C ASP A 230 16.70 5.43 -15.63
N GLY A 231 15.91 6.01 -14.73
CA GLY A 231 14.53 5.62 -14.48
C GLY A 231 14.38 4.37 -13.62
N VAL A 232 15.42 3.96 -12.89
CA VAL A 232 15.31 2.89 -11.87
C VAL A 232 14.81 3.50 -10.55
N PRO A 233 13.69 3.00 -9.99
CA PRO A 233 13.19 3.46 -8.71
C PRO A 233 14.00 2.85 -7.55
N LEU A 234 14.13 3.59 -6.45
CA LEU A 234 14.80 3.18 -5.23
C LEU A 234 14.00 3.59 -4.00
N ILE A 235 14.16 2.87 -2.91
CA ILE A 235 13.62 3.24 -1.60
C ILE A 235 14.74 3.86 -0.76
N ARG A 236 14.68 5.17 -0.50
CA ARG A 236 15.61 5.82 0.43
C ARG A 236 15.42 5.28 1.85
N SER A 237 16.52 4.97 2.54
CA SER A 237 16.47 4.50 3.92
C SER A 237 15.93 5.56 4.87
N LYS A 238 15.24 5.10 5.92
CA LYS A 238 14.74 5.94 7.00
C LYS A 238 15.85 6.27 8.01
N GLU A 239 16.82 5.39 8.16
CA GLU A 239 17.90 5.48 9.15
C GLU A 239 19.11 6.26 8.60
N ASN A 240 19.41 6.07 7.31
CA ASN A 240 20.52 6.74 6.63
C ASN A 240 20.05 7.29 5.27
N PRO A 241 19.79 8.60 5.12
CA PRO A 241 19.30 9.19 3.87
C PRO A 241 20.21 8.98 2.64
N GLU A 242 21.48 8.60 2.85
CA GLU A 242 22.45 8.27 1.80
C GLU A 242 22.37 6.80 1.34
N GLU A 243 21.60 5.96 2.04
CA GLU A 243 21.37 4.56 1.68
C GLU A 243 20.04 4.35 0.94
N TYR A 244 20.06 3.40 0.02
CA TYR A 244 18.94 3.07 -0.86
C TYR A 244 18.77 1.57 -0.95
N TYR A 245 17.52 1.11 -1.05
CA TYR A 245 17.14 -0.30 -1.21
C TYR A 245 16.27 -0.51 -2.44
#